data_AF-A0A7C8VRR1-F1
#
_entry.id   AF-A0A7C8VRR1-F1
#
_cell.length_a   1.000
_cell.length_b   1.000
_cell.length_c   1.000
_cell.angle_alpha   90.00
_cell.angle_beta   90.00
_cell.angle_gamma   90.00
#
_symmetry.space_group_name_H-M   'P 1'
#
loop_
_entity.id
_entity.type
_entity.pdbx_description
1 polymer ?
#
loop_
_entity_poly.entity_id
_entity_poly.type
_entity_poly.pdbx_seq_one_letter_code
_entity_poly.pdbx_strand_id
1 'polypeptide(L)'
;MSLESGIYTIKCKLNDNLVGRHLVEDRSGNPKPVYALGTGNEPPQWVVEKCEEGYILSNNGGRAASIDDKLFAILMEEEFDSAENWVIEAQPHQGYEYAAY
;
A
#
# COMPACT_ATOMS: atom_id res chain seq x y z
N MET A 1 4.45 14.64 -12.78
CA MET A 1 4.82 13.32 -13.31
C MET A 1 3.99 12.29 -12.59
N SER A 2 3.39 11.34 -13.31
CA SER A 2 2.66 10.23 -12.72
C SER A 2 3.64 9.17 -12.22
N LEU A 3 3.29 8.46 -11.15
CA LEU A 3 4.03 7.26 -10.73
C LEU A 3 3.80 6.15 -11.78
N GLU A 4 4.83 5.39 -12.11
CA GLU A 4 4.73 4.25 -13.03
C GLU A 4 4.30 2.98 -12.28
N SER A 5 3.68 2.04 -12.98
CA SER A 5 3.38 0.73 -12.39
C SER A 5 4.67 0.00 -12.00
N GLY A 6 4.65 -0.74 -10.90
CA GLY A 6 5.84 -1.46 -10.43
C GLY A 6 5.74 -1.94 -8.98
N ILE A 7 6.86 -2.48 -8.50
CA ILE A 7 7.00 -2.90 -7.10
C ILE A 7 7.71 -1.78 -6.33
N TYR A 8 7.08 -1.33 -5.25
CA TYR A 8 7.54 -0.23 -4.42
C TYR A 8 7.67 -0.65 -2.96
N THR A 9 8.57 0.02 -2.25
CA THR A 9 8.54 0.09 -0.78
C THR A 9 7.95 1.44 -0.40
N ILE A 10 6.92 1.44 0.45
CA ILE A 10 6.29 2.67 0.93
C ILE A 10 6.80 2.96 2.33
N LYS A 11 7.18 4.22 2.59
CA LYS A 11 7.73 4.67 3.87
C LYS A 11 6.98 5.89 4.38
N CYS A 12 6.72 5.92 5.68
CA CYS A 12 6.16 7.08 6.36
C CYS A 12 7.24 8.13 6.63
N LYS A 13 7.14 9.32 6.04
CA LYS A 13 8.13 10.40 6.24
C LYS A 13 8.21 10.95 7.68
N LEU A 14 7.21 10.66 8.54
CA LEU A 14 7.21 11.15 9.93
C LEU A 14 8.20 10.38 10.82
N ASN A 15 8.45 9.11 10.53
CA ASN A 15 9.20 8.22 11.41
C ASN A 15 10.04 7.16 10.67
N ASP A 16 10.11 7.25 9.33
CA ASP A 16 10.79 6.31 8.45
C ASP A 16 10.31 4.85 8.54
N ASN A 17 9.17 4.60 9.19
CA ASN A 17 8.58 3.27 9.27
C ASN A 17 8.10 2.81 7.89
N LEU A 18 8.29 1.52 7.61
CA LEU A 18 7.81 0.90 6.39
C LEU A 18 6.30 0.70 6.51
N VAL A 19 5.55 0.98 5.45
CA VAL A 19 4.09 0.83 5.46
C VAL A 19 3.74 -0.50 4.81
N GLY A 20 2.88 -1.31 5.43
CA GLY A 20 2.47 -2.60 4.90
C GLY A 20 1.82 -3.52 5.92
N ARG A 21 1.68 -4.79 5.56
CA ARG A 21 1.17 -5.86 6.43
C ARG A 21 2.28 -6.53 7.21
N HIS A 22 1.91 -7.17 8.33
CA HIS A 22 2.83 -8.03 9.06
C HIS A 22 3.13 -9.33 8.29
N LEU A 23 4.31 -9.91 8.51
CA LEU A 23 4.70 -11.20 7.92
C LEU A 23 3.81 -12.35 8.41
N VAL A 24 3.35 -12.26 9.66
CA VAL A 24 2.51 -13.27 10.30
C VAL A 24 1.19 -12.63 10.69
N GLU A 25 0.10 -13.18 10.16
CA GLU A 25 -1.27 -12.75 10.40
C GLU A 25 -2.15 -13.96 10.72
N ASP A 26 -3.36 -13.73 11.23
CA ASP A 26 -4.34 -14.80 11.34
C ASP A 26 -4.75 -15.34 9.95
N ARG A 27 -5.30 -16.55 9.91
CA ARG A 27 -5.68 -17.25 8.68
C ARG A 27 -7.10 -16.95 8.19
N SER A 28 -7.76 -15.92 8.72
CA SER A 28 -9.10 -15.53 8.23
C SER A 28 -9.00 -14.90 6.84
N GLY A 29 -10.10 -14.92 6.09
CA GLY A 29 -10.27 -14.14 4.86
C GLY A 29 -10.60 -12.66 5.10
N ASN A 30 -10.67 -12.24 6.37
CA ASN A 30 -11.05 -10.87 6.73
C ASN A 30 -10.01 -9.85 6.21
N PRO A 31 -10.42 -8.59 6.00
CA PRO A 31 -9.51 -7.51 5.65
C PRO A 31 -8.33 -7.43 6.61
N LYS A 32 -7.13 -7.30 6.06
CA LYS A 32 -5.88 -7.29 6.82
C LYS A 32 -5.42 -5.86 7.05
N PRO A 33 -5.28 -5.39 8.30
CA PRO A 33 -4.89 -4.02 8.57
C PRO A 33 -3.50 -3.70 8.02
N VAL A 34 -3.33 -2.49 7.50
CA VAL A 34 -2.04 -1.95 7.06
C VAL A 34 -1.47 -1.07 8.16
N TYR A 35 -0.19 -1.28 8.48
CA TYR A 35 0.50 -0.63 9.60
C TYR A 35 1.73 0.16 9.14
N ALA A 36 2.15 1.10 9.97
CA ALA A 36 3.51 1.62 9.96
C ALA A 36 4.42 0.67 10.77
N LEU A 37 5.06 -0.26 10.07
CA LEU A 37 5.97 -1.25 10.61
C LEU A 37 7.27 -0.58 11.09
N GLY A 38 7.60 -0.79 12.36
CA GLY A 38 8.86 -0.31 12.94
C GLY A 38 10.09 -0.93 12.27
N THR A 39 11.27 -0.52 12.73
CA THR A 39 12.57 -1.01 12.22
C THR A 39 12.75 -2.52 12.39
N GLY A 40 13.44 -3.16 11.44
CA GLY A 40 13.82 -4.58 11.52
C GLY A 40 12.85 -5.56 10.85
N ASN A 41 11.75 -5.07 10.27
CA ASN A 41 10.89 -5.86 9.39
C ASN A 41 11.48 -5.93 7.98
N GLU A 42 11.23 -7.03 7.27
CA GLU A 42 11.49 -7.09 5.83
C GLU A 42 10.64 -6.03 5.11
N PRO A 43 11.17 -5.34 4.08
CA PRO A 43 10.42 -4.33 3.36
C PRO A 43 9.15 -4.89 2.70
N PRO A 44 7.95 -4.38 3.07
CA PRO A 44 6.72 -4.80 2.40
C PRO A 44 6.78 -4.42 0.93
N GLN A 45 6.52 -5.39 0.08
CA GLN A 45 6.44 -5.17 -1.36
C GLN A 45 5.02 -4.74 -1.72
N TRP A 46 4.88 -3.50 -2.16
CA TRP A 46 3.65 -2.96 -2.72
C TRP A 46 3.68 -3.11 -4.22
N VAL A 47 2.70 -3.80 -4.78
CA VAL A 47 2.44 -3.77 -6.21
C VAL A 47 1.55 -2.56 -6.47
N VAL A 48 2.05 -1.63 -7.28
CA VAL A 48 1.32 -0.43 -7.71
C VAL A 48 1.01 -0.59 -9.19
N GLU A 49 -0.27 -0.56 -9.54
CA GLU A 49 -0.74 -0.68 -10.91
C GLU A 49 -1.52 0.57 -11.29
N LYS A 50 -1.03 1.28 -12.31
CA LYS A 50 -1.72 2.42 -12.90
C LYS A 50 -2.88 1.94 -13.78
N CYS A 51 -4.09 2.43 -13.51
CA CYS A 51 -5.31 2.17 -14.27
C CYS A 51 -5.90 3.49 -14.84
N GLU A 52 -6.96 3.42 -15.63
CA GLU A 52 -7.59 4.61 -16.22
C GLU A 52 -8.08 5.62 -15.16
N GLU A 53 -8.51 5.11 -13.99
CA GLU A 53 -9.13 5.88 -12.92
C GLU A 53 -8.19 6.17 -11.73
N GLY A 54 -6.90 5.85 -11.84
CA GLY A 54 -5.91 6.10 -10.78
C GLY A 54 -4.94 4.94 -10.60
N TYR A 55 -4.84 4.44 -9.37
CA TYR A 55 -3.90 3.40 -8.98
C TYR A 55 -4.55 2.32 -8.13
N ILE A 56 -4.25 1.07 -8.44
CA ILE A 56 -4.49 -0.06 -7.57
C ILE A 56 -3.21 -0.31 -6.78
N LEU A 57 -3.33 -0.41 -5.46
CA LEU A 57 -2.22 -0.75 -4.58
C LEU A 57 -2.53 -2.10 -3.92
N SER A 58 -1.59 -3.02 -3.98
CA SER A 58 -1.73 -4.35 -3.39
C SER A 58 -0.51 -4.71 -2.55
N ASN A 59 -0.73 -5.30 -1.38
CA ASN A 59 0.34 -5.81 -0.51
C ASN A 59 0.01 -7.22 -0.05
N ASN A 60 0.93 -8.15 -0.27
CA ASN A 60 0.77 -9.58 0.03
C ASN A 60 -0.54 -10.16 -0.55
N GLY A 61 -0.86 -9.81 -1.80
CA GLY A 61 -2.02 -10.32 -2.54
C GLY A 61 -3.37 -9.71 -2.18
N GLY A 62 -3.44 -8.78 -1.22
CA GLY A 62 -4.68 -8.05 -0.91
C GLY A 62 -4.64 -6.62 -1.44
N ARG A 63 -5.77 -6.15 -1.99
CA ARG A 63 -5.91 -4.80 -2.53
C ARG A 63 -6.19 -3.80 -1.40
N ALA A 64 -5.59 -2.62 -1.45
CA ALA A 64 -5.79 -1.58 -0.45
C ALA A 64 -7.15 -0.91 -0.58
N ALA A 65 -7.86 -0.79 0.54
CA ALA A 65 -9.15 -0.15 0.68
C ALA A 65 -9.25 0.64 1.99
N SER A 66 -10.04 1.71 1.97
CA SER A 66 -10.46 2.41 3.18
C SER A 66 -11.66 1.70 3.80
N ILE A 67 -11.57 1.32 5.07
CA ILE A 67 -12.68 0.76 5.86
C ILE A 67 -12.67 1.46 7.23
N ASP A 68 -13.77 2.14 7.57
CA ASP A 68 -13.92 2.89 8.83
C ASP A 68 -12.73 3.81 9.14
N ASP A 69 -12.35 4.66 8.18
CA ASP A 69 -11.24 5.63 8.24
C ASP A 69 -9.86 5.00 8.49
N LYS A 70 -9.70 3.72 8.17
CA LYS A 70 -8.43 2.98 8.29
C LYS A 70 -8.10 2.25 7.00
N LEU A 71 -6.82 1.99 6.80
CA LEU A 71 -6.32 1.29 5.62
C LEU A 71 -6.25 -0.22 5.87
N PHE A 72 -6.88 -0.99 5.00
CA PHE A 72 -6.84 -2.44 5.00
C PHE A 72 -6.47 -2.99 3.63
N ALA A 73 -5.95 -4.21 3.60
CA ALA A 73 -5.86 -5.04 2.41
C ALA A 73 -7.04 -6.02 2.40
N ILE A 74 -7.95 -5.85 1.44
CA ILE A 74 -9.06 -6.79 1.23
C ILE A 74 -8.55 -8.02 0.48
N LEU A 75 -8.85 -9.21 1.01
CA LEU A 75 -8.42 -10.48 0.43
C LEU A 75 -9.49 -11.13 -0.45
N MET A 76 -10.77 -10.77 -0.23
CA MET A 76 -11.94 -11.29 -0.93
C MET A 76 -12.71 -10.14 -1.54
N GLU A 77 -12.32 -9.68 -2.73
CA GLU A 77 -12.90 -8.47 -3.35
C GLU A 77 -14.42 -8.55 -3.53
N GLU A 78 -14.97 -9.74 -3.79
CA GLU A 78 -16.41 -9.97 -3.98
C GLU A 78 -17.26 -9.67 -2.73
N GLU A 79 -16.64 -9.65 -1.54
CA GLU A 79 -17.30 -9.37 -0.26
C GLU A 79 -17.19 -7.90 0.17
N PHE A 80 -16.39 -7.10 -0.54
CA PHE A 80 -16.14 -5.70 -0.21
C PHE A 80 -16.37 -4.81 -1.44
N ASP A 81 -17.48 -4.06 -1.43
CA ASP A 81 -17.84 -3.07 -2.47
C ASP A 81 -16.80 -1.92 -2.63
N SER A 82 -15.73 -1.91 -1.84
CA SER A 82 -14.84 -0.78 -1.60
C SER A 82 -13.41 -0.98 -2.11
N ALA A 83 -13.21 -1.82 -3.13
CA ALA A 83 -11.92 -1.90 -3.81
C ALA A 83 -11.65 -0.58 -4.58
N GLU A 84 -11.06 0.39 -3.89
CA GLU A 84 -10.90 1.77 -4.38
C GLU A 84 -9.73 1.93 -5.36
N ASN A 85 -9.90 2.85 -6.31
CA ASN A 85 -8.79 3.39 -7.10
C ASN A 85 -8.22 4.60 -6.36
N TRP A 86 -6.92 4.58 -6.11
CA TRP A 86 -6.22 5.62 -5.36
C TRP A 86 -5.65 6.68 -6.30
N VAL A 87 -5.64 7.93 -5.85
CA VAL A 87 -4.92 9.01 -6.54
C VAL A 87 -3.55 9.16 -5.88
N ILE A 88 -2.48 8.97 -6.65
CA ILE A 88 -1.10 9.18 -6.18
C ILE A 88 -0.54 10.44 -6.85
N GLU A 89 -0.24 11.45 -6.04
CA GLU A 89 0.32 12.72 -6.51
C GLU A 89 1.76 12.89 -6.04
N ALA A 90 2.66 13.17 -6.99
CA ALA A 90 4.02 13.57 -6.64
C ALA A 90 3.99 14.90 -5.88
N GLN A 91 4.79 15.00 -4.81
CA GLN A 91 5.00 16.24 -4.06
C GLN A 91 6.47 16.68 -4.17
N PRO A 92 6.95 17.20 -5.33
CA PRO A 92 8.37 17.47 -5.56
C PRO A 92 8.99 18.47 -4.59
N HIS A 93 8.17 19.39 -4.08
CA HIS A 93 8.61 20.39 -3.10
C HIS A 93 8.96 19.79 -1.73
N GLN A 94 8.60 18.52 -1.48
CA GLN A 94 8.97 17.75 -0.29
C GLN A 94 10.24 16.90 -0.51
N GLY A 95 10.94 17.08 -1.64
CA GLY A 95 12.15 16.32 -2.01
C GLY A 95 11.86 15.08 -2.87
N TYR A 96 12.89 14.62 -3.58
CA TYR A 96 12.85 13.40 -4.40
C TYR A 96 13.58 12.26 -3.67
N GLU A 97 12.94 11.10 -3.56
CA GLU A 97 13.66 9.86 -3.27
C GLU A 97 13.85 9.09 -4.59
N TYR A 98 15.09 8.92 -4.99
CA TYR A 98 15.46 8.10 -6.15
C TYR A 98 15.53 6.64 -5.72
N ALA A 99 14.69 5.77 -6.28
CA ALA A 99 14.90 4.32 -6.20
C ALA A 99 15.99 3.95 -7.22
N ALA A 100 17.22 3.79 -6.76
CA ALA A 100 18.28 3.15 -7.53
C ALA A 100 18.14 1.63 -7.38
N TYR A 101 18.11 0.92 -8.51
CA TYR A 101 18.28 -0.54 -8.59
C TYR A 101 19.76 -0.92 -8.44
#